data_AF-K9E3H6-F1
#
_entry.id   AF-K9E3H6-F1
#
_cell.length_a   1.000
_cell.length_b   1.000
_cell.length_c   1.000
_cell.angle_alpha   90.00
_cell.angle_beta   90.00
_cell.angle_gamma   90.00
#
_symmetry.space_group_name_H-M   'P 1'
#
loop_
_entity.id
_entity.type
_entity.pdbx_description
1 polymer ?
#
loop_
_entity_poly.entity_id
_entity_poly.type
_entity_poly.pdbx_seq_one_letter_code
_entity_poly.pdbx_strand_id
1 'polypeptide(L)'
;MMGMLSATTAAAGLDASFGAGASASSSDGDVAAVLPRQPRTVRDTGLDPRLVTGLVLKVLHAGGKTPLSRLTGRLRLSVSVVREVLQGLVASQQAEVAYSGETDLDVHYQLTAAGARAAGEHLAESRYAGPAPVTLAAWRSVVAQQSQRQPDAPHVARAELDAVLDGDGLEPAMRELIGAALYSGRPLLLYGPSGSGKTTLARKFARLRQDPIAVPYAVLVNHEIVQLHDPALHPLPLQMRGLEERRSCDARWALSQRPLVHVGAELTRDMLELRVDAASGVLRAPPHILANNGLLVLDDLGRQRMPAGELLHRWLGALEAGQDHVTVPHGPSHALPFDVGLVLATSLAPESVLDDACLRRIGYRIAVGPLSEASYRALLRRQARLRRIEVDEAAFDFLVDELHRRTRRPLLAAWPHELLGRIADFAGFAGRAPRCDVDGLVQAWSSLFGASALPPALPCASNPAAMKREDKEGDAR
;
A
#
# COMPACT_ATOMS: atom_id res chain seq x y z
N MET A 1 2.96 -82.17 1.25
CA MET A 1 2.91 -83.17 0.18
C MET A 1 2.60 -82.42 -1.11
N MET A 2 3.61 -82.30 -2.00
CA MET A 2 3.57 -81.86 -3.42
C MET A 2 2.95 -80.48 -3.72
N GLY A 3 3.49 -79.61 -4.58
CA GLY A 3 4.58 -79.63 -5.55
C GLY A 3 4.32 -78.41 -6.47
N MET A 4 5.24 -77.45 -6.59
CA MET A 4 6.36 -77.39 -7.54
C MET A 4 5.96 -76.78 -8.92
N LEU A 5 6.65 -75.70 -9.31
CA LEU A 5 6.96 -75.14 -10.66
C LEU A 5 7.71 -73.80 -10.37
N SER A 6 9.04 -73.61 -10.47
CA SER A 6 10.02 -73.74 -11.58
C SER A 6 9.55 -73.03 -12.86
N ALA A 7 10.26 -72.15 -13.57
CA ALA A 7 11.60 -71.54 -13.56
C ALA A 7 11.45 -70.21 -14.37
N THR A 8 12.34 -69.21 -14.38
CA THR A 8 13.55 -69.16 -15.24
C THR A 8 14.23 -67.78 -15.08
N THR A 9 15.55 -67.79 -15.02
CA THR A 9 16.53 -66.69 -15.04
C THR A 9 16.76 -66.08 -16.42
N ALA A 10 17.04 -64.76 -16.47
CA ALA A 10 17.96 -64.01 -17.37
C ALA A 10 17.45 -62.57 -17.51
N ALA A 11 18.21 -61.50 -17.66
CA ALA A 11 19.63 -61.18 -17.56
C ALA A 11 19.73 -59.64 -17.59
N ALA A 12 20.87 -59.10 -17.21
CA ALA A 12 21.18 -57.69 -17.07
C ALA A 12 21.01 -56.83 -18.34
N GLY A 13 20.72 -55.55 -18.11
CA GLY A 13 20.85 -54.46 -19.09
C GLY A 13 20.63 -53.12 -18.40
N LEU A 14 21.73 -52.49 -17.96
CA LEU A 14 21.75 -51.06 -17.64
C LEU A 14 21.61 -50.25 -18.94
N ASP A 15 20.74 -49.24 -18.97
CA ASP A 15 21.19 -47.84 -19.06
C ASP A 15 20.04 -46.82 -19.06
N ALA A 16 20.26 -45.77 -18.27
CA ALA A 16 19.80 -44.39 -18.37
C ALA A 16 18.31 -44.09 -18.60
N SER A 17 17.64 -43.63 -17.54
CA SER A 17 16.74 -42.46 -17.66
C SER A 17 16.87 -41.54 -16.45
N PHE A 18 17.02 -40.26 -16.77
CA PHE A 18 17.27 -39.15 -15.86
C PHE A 18 16.21 -39.07 -14.76
N GLY A 19 16.68 -39.06 -13.50
CA GLY A 19 15.87 -38.64 -12.37
C GLY A 19 15.55 -37.14 -12.49
N ALA A 20 14.35 -36.83 -12.94
CA ALA A 20 13.77 -35.50 -12.77
C ALA A 20 13.39 -35.36 -11.29
N GLY A 21 14.19 -34.57 -10.58
CA GLY A 21 13.95 -34.21 -9.19
C GLY A 21 12.57 -33.58 -9.01
N ALA A 22 11.94 -33.93 -7.88
CA ALA A 22 10.77 -33.27 -7.37
C ALA A 22 11.06 -31.76 -7.23
N SER A 23 10.59 -30.96 -8.18
CA SER A 23 10.57 -29.52 -8.05
C SER A 23 9.52 -29.16 -7.00
N ALA A 24 9.98 -28.58 -5.90
CA ALA A 24 9.17 -27.93 -4.91
C ALA A 24 8.14 -27.01 -5.60
N SER A 25 6.86 -27.29 -5.37
CA SER A 25 5.76 -26.44 -5.81
C SER A 25 5.84 -25.11 -5.07
N SER A 26 6.28 -24.05 -5.76
CA SER A 26 6.06 -22.68 -5.35
C SER A 26 4.56 -22.45 -5.19
N SER A 27 4.10 -22.17 -3.97
CA SER A 27 2.71 -21.81 -3.67
C SER A 27 2.41 -20.41 -4.20
N ASP A 28 2.30 -20.28 -5.52
CA ASP A 28 1.91 -19.06 -6.21
C ASP A 28 0.38 -18.94 -6.24
N GLY A 29 -0.16 -18.11 -5.35
CA GLY A 29 -1.40 -17.33 -5.47
C GLY A 29 -2.59 -17.96 -6.23
N ASP A 30 -3.19 -19.01 -5.67
CA ASP A 30 -4.52 -19.46 -6.09
C ASP A 30 -5.57 -18.42 -5.62
N VAL A 31 -6.27 -17.79 -6.57
CA VAL A 31 -7.30 -16.78 -6.29
C VAL A 31 -8.46 -17.38 -5.49
N ALA A 32 -8.74 -18.68 -5.68
CA ALA A 32 -9.76 -19.42 -4.94
C ALA A 32 -9.39 -19.66 -3.48
N ALA A 33 -8.10 -19.61 -3.13
CA ALA A 33 -7.63 -19.72 -1.74
C ALA A 33 -7.82 -18.42 -0.94
N VAL A 34 -7.90 -17.27 -1.61
CA VAL A 34 -7.94 -15.94 -0.96
C VAL A 34 -9.35 -15.40 -0.83
N LEU A 35 -10.20 -15.57 -1.86
CA LEU A 35 -11.56 -15.02 -1.85
C LEU A 35 -12.57 -15.99 -1.23
N PRO A 36 -13.52 -15.51 -0.41
CA PRO A 36 -14.60 -16.34 0.08
C PRO A 36 -15.48 -16.92 -1.04
N ARG A 37 -16.18 -18.01 -0.75
CA ARG A 37 -17.14 -18.61 -1.70
C ARG A 37 -18.35 -17.72 -1.90
N GLN A 38 -18.85 -17.69 -3.13
CA GLN A 38 -20.01 -16.87 -3.48
C GLN A 38 -21.30 -17.35 -2.76
N PRO A 39 -22.07 -16.43 -2.14
CA PRO A 39 -23.37 -16.78 -1.56
C PRO A 39 -24.38 -17.15 -2.65
N ARG A 40 -25.21 -18.17 -2.39
CA ARG A 40 -26.21 -18.67 -3.35
C ARG A 40 -27.64 -18.27 -3.01
N THR A 41 -27.92 -17.99 -1.74
CA THR A 41 -29.22 -17.50 -1.26
C THR A 41 -29.08 -16.19 -0.50
N VAL A 42 -30.19 -15.43 -0.34
CA VAL A 42 -30.20 -14.21 0.47
C VAL A 42 -29.71 -14.51 1.89
N ARG A 43 -30.10 -15.67 2.46
CA ARG A 43 -29.64 -16.12 3.77
C ARG A 43 -28.12 -16.31 3.83
N ASP A 44 -27.51 -16.89 2.79
CA ASP A 44 -26.04 -17.12 2.75
C ASP A 44 -25.23 -15.82 2.76
N THR A 45 -25.84 -14.70 2.35
CA THR A 45 -25.16 -13.40 2.39
C THR A 45 -24.85 -12.93 3.81
N GLY A 46 -25.58 -13.46 4.80
CA GLY A 46 -25.55 -13.05 6.20
C GLY A 46 -26.23 -11.69 6.48
N LEU A 47 -26.87 -11.09 5.48
CA LEU A 47 -27.53 -9.80 5.58
C LEU A 47 -29.02 -9.95 5.89
N ASP A 48 -29.62 -8.92 6.48
CA ASP A 48 -31.07 -8.80 6.59
C ASP A 48 -31.72 -8.79 5.18
N PRO A 49 -32.72 -9.65 4.91
CA PRO A 49 -33.41 -9.67 3.60
C PRO A 49 -33.99 -8.32 3.17
N ARG A 50 -34.41 -7.48 4.13
CA ARG A 50 -34.94 -6.14 3.89
C ARG A 50 -33.86 -5.19 3.36
N LEU A 51 -32.61 -5.34 3.85
CA LEU A 51 -31.47 -4.58 3.33
C LEU A 51 -31.17 -4.97 1.87
N VAL A 52 -31.12 -6.27 1.58
CA VAL A 52 -30.82 -6.76 0.21
C VAL A 52 -31.93 -6.33 -0.76
N THR A 53 -33.20 -6.44 -0.34
CA THR A 53 -34.36 -5.94 -1.09
C THR A 53 -34.25 -4.43 -1.35
N GLY A 54 -33.93 -3.64 -0.33
CA GLY A 54 -33.73 -2.20 -0.47
C GLY A 54 -32.62 -1.84 -1.46
N LEU A 55 -31.51 -2.60 -1.48
CA LEU A 55 -30.45 -2.40 -2.47
C LEU A 55 -30.91 -2.68 -3.91
N VAL A 56 -31.66 -3.77 -4.14
CA VAL A 56 -32.21 -4.10 -5.47
C VAL A 56 -33.20 -3.04 -5.93
N LEU A 57 -34.13 -2.63 -5.06
CA LEU A 57 -35.09 -1.55 -5.33
C LEU A 57 -34.37 -0.26 -5.73
N LYS A 58 -33.34 0.14 -4.98
CA LYS A 58 -32.56 1.36 -5.27
C LYS A 58 -31.86 1.32 -6.63
N VAL A 59 -31.26 0.19 -6.99
CA VAL A 59 -30.60 0.06 -8.30
C VAL A 59 -31.61 0.06 -9.45
N LEU A 60 -32.75 -0.63 -9.29
CA LEU A 60 -33.83 -0.60 -10.28
C LEU A 60 -34.42 0.81 -10.43
N HIS A 61 -34.62 1.52 -9.32
CA HIS A 61 -35.16 2.87 -9.32
C HIS A 61 -34.27 3.84 -10.10
N ALA A 62 -32.95 3.77 -9.89
CA ALA A 62 -31.99 4.60 -10.61
C ALA A 62 -31.82 4.17 -12.09
N GLY A 63 -31.98 2.89 -12.40
CA GLY A 63 -31.74 2.33 -13.72
C GLY A 63 -32.96 2.29 -14.65
N GLY A 64 -34.18 2.41 -14.12
CA GLY A 64 -35.41 2.15 -14.87
C GLY A 64 -35.46 0.68 -15.34
N LYS A 65 -35.73 0.46 -16.63
CA LYS A 65 -35.64 -0.87 -17.26
C LYS A 65 -34.20 -1.37 -17.21
N THR A 66 -33.94 -2.35 -16.35
CA THR A 66 -32.58 -2.79 -16.00
C THR A 66 -32.41 -4.29 -16.23
N PRO A 67 -31.38 -4.73 -16.99
CA PRO A 67 -31.09 -6.16 -17.16
C PRO A 67 -30.52 -6.78 -15.89
N LEU A 68 -30.77 -8.07 -15.69
CA LEU A 68 -30.28 -8.85 -14.53
C LEU A 68 -28.75 -8.81 -14.38
N SER A 69 -28.02 -8.81 -15.50
CA SER A 69 -26.55 -8.68 -15.52
C SER A 69 -26.05 -7.37 -14.89
N ARG A 70 -26.80 -6.26 -15.08
CA ARG A 70 -26.46 -4.96 -14.48
C ARG A 70 -26.73 -4.92 -12.98
N LEU A 71 -27.82 -5.56 -12.52
CA LEU A 71 -28.12 -5.69 -11.09
C LEU A 71 -27.04 -6.48 -10.36
N THR A 72 -26.71 -7.67 -10.87
CA THR A 72 -25.67 -8.55 -10.31
C THR A 72 -24.30 -7.89 -10.33
N GLY A 73 -23.90 -7.24 -11.44
CA GLY A 73 -22.64 -6.51 -11.54
C GLY A 73 -22.53 -5.31 -10.58
N ARG A 74 -23.63 -4.55 -10.41
CA ARG A 74 -23.65 -3.37 -9.53
C ARG A 74 -23.65 -3.75 -8.05
N LEU A 75 -24.45 -4.74 -7.68
CA LEU A 75 -24.59 -5.19 -6.29
C LEU A 75 -23.53 -6.22 -5.90
N ARG A 76 -22.77 -6.74 -6.86
CA ARG A 76 -21.78 -7.81 -6.64
C ARG A 76 -22.36 -9.05 -5.95
N LEU A 77 -23.63 -9.32 -6.22
CA LEU A 77 -24.34 -10.50 -5.74
C LEU A 77 -24.47 -11.53 -6.87
N SER A 78 -24.55 -12.81 -6.49
CA SER A 78 -24.79 -13.88 -7.46
C SER A 78 -26.16 -13.74 -8.12
N VAL A 79 -26.28 -14.31 -9.31
CA VAL A 79 -27.54 -14.35 -10.06
C VAL A 79 -28.65 -14.98 -9.24
N SER A 80 -28.37 -16.05 -8.49
CA SER A 80 -29.36 -16.74 -7.67
C SER A 80 -29.91 -15.86 -6.54
N VAL A 81 -29.04 -15.13 -5.83
CA VAL A 81 -29.46 -14.19 -4.77
C VAL A 81 -30.33 -13.07 -5.34
N VAL A 82 -29.92 -12.46 -6.46
CA VAL A 82 -30.70 -11.38 -7.07
C VAL A 82 -32.04 -11.87 -7.59
N ARG A 83 -32.11 -13.07 -8.17
CA ARG A 83 -33.39 -13.68 -8.60
C ARG A 83 -34.32 -13.97 -7.43
N GLU A 84 -33.82 -14.50 -6.32
CA GLU A 84 -34.61 -14.76 -5.12
C GLU A 84 -35.33 -13.48 -4.65
N VAL A 85 -34.61 -12.35 -4.61
CA VAL A 85 -35.19 -11.04 -4.26
C VAL A 85 -36.20 -10.57 -5.32
N LEU A 86 -35.85 -10.67 -6.61
CA LEU A 86 -36.73 -10.24 -7.69
C LEU A 86 -38.04 -11.04 -7.74
N GLN A 87 -37.99 -12.35 -7.45
CA GLN A 87 -39.19 -13.18 -7.34
C GLN A 87 -40.11 -12.68 -6.23
N GLY A 88 -39.55 -12.33 -5.07
CA GLY A 88 -40.30 -11.70 -3.98
C GLY A 88 -40.92 -10.35 -4.38
N LEU A 89 -40.15 -9.49 -5.05
CA LEU A 89 -40.63 -8.19 -5.54
C LEU A 89 -41.72 -8.30 -6.61
N VAL A 90 -41.66 -9.30 -7.47
CA VAL A 90 -42.71 -9.57 -8.47
C VAL A 90 -43.97 -10.11 -7.80
N ALA A 91 -43.82 -11.04 -6.86
CA ALA A 91 -44.95 -11.58 -6.09
C ALA A 91 -45.67 -10.50 -5.27
N SER A 92 -44.94 -9.52 -4.74
CA SER A 92 -45.50 -8.35 -4.04
C SER A 92 -45.94 -7.20 -4.95
N GLN A 93 -45.90 -7.39 -6.28
CA GLN A 93 -46.25 -6.36 -7.28
C GLN A 93 -45.41 -5.07 -7.20
N GLN A 94 -44.19 -5.14 -6.68
CA GLN A 94 -43.25 -4.02 -6.60
C GLN A 94 -42.33 -3.95 -7.84
N ALA A 95 -42.10 -5.07 -8.52
CA ALA A 95 -41.37 -5.13 -9.77
C ALA A 95 -42.12 -5.99 -10.80
N GLU A 96 -41.79 -5.81 -12.08
CA GLU A 96 -42.33 -6.62 -13.16
C GLU A 96 -41.23 -6.95 -14.18
N VAL A 97 -41.44 -8.02 -14.94
CA VAL A 97 -40.57 -8.41 -16.06
C VAL A 97 -40.93 -7.54 -17.26
N ALA A 98 -40.07 -6.59 -17.57
CA ALA A 98 -40.25 -5.64 -18.67
C ALA A 98 -39.94 -6.26 -20.04
N TYR A 99 -39.03 -7.22 -20.07
CA TYR A 99 -38.61 -7.94 -21.28
C TYR A 99 -37.90 -9.24 -20.89
N SER A 100 -38.12 -10.30 -21.67
CA SER A 100 -37.38 -11.56 -21.58
C SER A 100 -36.79 -11.86 -22.94
N GLY A 101 -35.46 -11.85 -23.04
CA GLY A 101 -34.73 -12.26 -24.25
C GLY A 101 -34.53 -13.77 -24.36
N GLU A 102 -33.67 -14.19 -25.28
CA GLU A 102 -33.39 -15.61 -25.56
C GLU A 102 -32.55 -16.30 -24.48
N THR A 103 -31.79 -15.54 -23.67
CA THR A 103 -30.97 -16.09 -22.59
C THR A 103 -31.52 -15.70 -21.22
N ASP A 104 -31.33 -16.58 -20.23
CA ASP A 104 -31.76 -16.35 -18.85
C ASP A 104 -31.19 -15.06 -18.23
N LEU A 105 -30.03 -14.59 -18.69
CA LEU A 105 -29.40 -13.35 -18.22
C LEU A 105 -29.94 -12.09 -18.91
N ASP A 106 -30.66 -12.24 -20.02
CA ASP A 106 -31.26 -11.16 -20.82
C ASP A 106 -32.70 -10.84 -20.38
N VAL A 107 -32.99 -11.06 -19.09
CA VAL A 107 -34.25 -10.68 -18.48
C VAL A 107 -34.10 -9.28 -17.88
N HIS A 108 -35.01 -8.39 -18.28
CA HIS A 108 -35.06 -7.02 -17.80
C HIS A 108 -36.21 -6.83 -16.84
N TYR A 109 -35.92 -6.11 -15.76
CA TYR A 109 -36.87 -5.79 -14.71
C TYR A 109 -37.09 -4.28 -14.63
N GLN A 110 -38.28 -3.87 -14.25
CA GLN A 110 -38.60 -2.48 -13.93
C GLN A 110 -39.49 -2.41 -12.70
N LEU A 111 -39.47 -1.28 -12.00
CA LEU A 111 -40.34 -1.07 -10.84
C LEU A 111 -41.75 -0.68 -11.29
N THR A 112 -42.74 -1.18 -10.55
CA THR A 112 -44.10 -0.65 -10.61
C THR A 112 -44.18 0.67 -9.81
N ALA A 113 -45.32 1.36 -9.84
CA ALA A 113 -45.56 2.51 -8.99
C ALA A 113 -45.43 2.19 -7.48
N ALA A 114 -45.80 0.96 -7.07
CA ALA A 114 -45.62 0.51 -5.69
C ALA A 114 -44.14 0.30 -5.34
N GLY A 115 -43.37 -0.31 -6.25
CA GLY A 115 -41.92 -0.47 -6.05
C GLY A 115 -41.17 0.86 -6.06
N ALA A 116 -41.58 1.81 -6.90
CA ALA A 116 -40.98 3.15 -6.94
C ALA A 116 -41.16 3.90 -5.61
N ARG A 117 -42.34 3.79 -4.97
CA ARG A 117 -42.57 4.34 -3.63
C ARG A 117 -41.69 3.67 -2.57
N ALA A 118 -41.64 2.34 -2.56
CA ALA A 118 -40.79 1.58 -1.63
C ALA A 118 -39.29 1.89 -1.81
N ALA A 119 -38.83 2.08 -3.05
CA ALA A 119 -37.46 2.51 -3.32
C ALA A 119 -37.18 3.91 -2.75
N GLY A 120 -38.14 4.83 -2.82
CA GLY A 120 -38.07 6.16 -2.21
C GLY A 120 -37.92 6.10 -0.68
N GLU A 121 -38.68 5.23 -0.02
CA GLU A 121 -38.57 4.99 1.43
C GLU A 121 -37.15 4.53 1.81
N HIS A 122 -36.61 3.54 1.10
CA HIS A 122 -35.24 3.07 1.33
C HIS A 122 -34.15 4.10 0.99
N LEU A 123 -34.37 4.98 0.01
CA LEU A 123 -33.46 6.09 -0.30
C LEU A 123 -33.46 7.17 0.78
N ALA A 124 -34.60 7.39 1.43
CA ALA A 124 -34.72 8.30 2.56
C ALA A 124 -33.97 7.77 3.79
N GLU A 125 -33.97 6.46 4.02
CA GLU A 125 -33.16 5.80 5.06
C GLU A 125 -31.66 5.81 4.72
N SER A 126 -31.30 5.42 3.50
CA SER A 126 -29.91 5.39 3.04
C SER A 126 -29.78 5.47 1.52
N ARG A 127 -28.97 6.42 1.05
CA ARG A 127 -28.69 6.64 -0.39
C ARG A 127 -27.71 5.62 -0.98
N TYR A 128 -27.17 4.72 -0.19
CA TYR A 128 -26.21 3.73 -0.67
C TYR A 128 -26.83 2.78 -1.70
N ALA A 129 -26.28 2.75 -2.91
CA ALA A 129 -26.67 1.84 -3.99
C ALA A 129 -25.43 1.21 -4.67
N GLY A 130 -24.42 0.87 -3.85
CA GLY A 130 -23.18 0.22 -4.27
C GLY A 130 -23.21 -1.31 -4.13
N PRO A 131 -22.05 -1.98 -4.17
CA PRO A 131 -21.91 -3.40 -3.86
C PRO A 131 -22.60 -3.76 -2.53
N ALA A 132 -23.27 -4.90 -2.45
CA ALA A 132 -23.85 -5.35 -1.19
C ALA A 132 -22.75 -5.51 -0.13
N PRO A 133 -22.94 -5.00 1.09
CA PRO A 133 -21.93 -5.11 2.12
C PRO A 133 -21.74 -6.58 2.54
N VAL A 134 -20.60 -6.86 3.18
CA VAL A 134 -20.38 -8.10 3.92
C VAL A 134 -20.68 -7.88 5.40
N THR A 135 -20.93 -8.94 6.17
CA THR A 135 -21.10 -8.78 7.62
C THR A 135 -19.76 -8.48 8.29
N LEU A 136 -19.78 -7.76 9.42
CA LEU A 136 -18.57 -7.55 10.22
C LEU A 136 -17.90 -8.88 10.66
N ALA A 137 -18.70 -9.91 10.94
CA ALA A 137 -18.19 -11.23 11.29
C ALA A 137 -17.43 -11.88 10.11
N ALA A 138 -17.97 -11.79 8.89
CA ALA A 138 -17.29 -12.29 7.70
C ALA A 138 -15.98 -11.52 7.44
N TRP A 139 -15.99 -10.19 7.60
CA TRP A 139 -14.79 -9.38 7.49
C TRP A 139 -13.71 -9.76 8.50
N ARG A 140 -14.06 -9.90 9.79
CA ARG A 140 -13.13 -10.35 10.84
C ARG A 140 -12.52 -11.72 10.52
N SER A 141 -13.33 -12.66 10.04
CA SER A 141 -12.85 -14.00 9.66
C SER A 141 -11.80 -13.93 8.56
N VAL A 142 -12.04 -13.13 7.52
CA VAL A 142 -11.09 -12.97 6.40
C VAL A 142 -9.82 -12.25 6.85
N VAL A 143 -9.94 -11.17 7.64
CA VAL A 143 -8.79 -10.45 8.19
C VAL A 143 -7.90 -11.39 9.02
N ALA A 144 -8.51 -12.24 9.85
CA ALA A 144 -7.78 -13.21 10.65
C ALA A 144 -7.07 -14.24 9.76
N GLN A 145 -7.76 -14.79 8.74
CA GLN A 145 -7.19 -15.79 7.82
C GLN A 145 -6.00 -15.25 7.01
N GLN A 146 -6.03 -13.99 6.59
CA GLN A 146 -4.98 -13.36 5.80
C GLN A 146 -3.91 -12.62 6.65
N SER A 147 -3.93 -12.82 7.97
CA SER A 147 -2.99 -12.22 8.91
C SER A 147 -1.57 -12.76 8.73
N GLN A 148 -0.59 -11.86 8.68
CA GLN A 148 0.83 -12.22 8.61
C GLN A 148 1.44 -12.55 9.98
N ARG A 149 0.63 -12.54 11.03
CA ARG A 149 1.04 -12.92 12.38
C ARG A 149 0.82 -14.42 12.65
N GLN A 150 0.20 -15.13 11.72
CA GLN A 150 0.02 -16.57 11.84
C GLN A 150 1.37 -17.30 11.68
N PRO A 151 1.58 -18.44 12.37
CA PRO A 151 2.82 -19.22 12.27
C PRO A 151 3.14 -19.70 10.85
N ASP A 152 2.11 -20.00 10.06
CA ASP A 152 2.25 -20.55 8.70
C ASP A 152 2.22 -19.47 7.61
N ALA A 153 2.21 -18.18 7.99
CA ALA A 153 2.16 -17.09 7.03
C ALA A 153 3.46 -17.00 6.21
N PRO A 154 3.38 -16.64 4.90
CA PRO A 154 4.56 -16.40 4.09
C PRO A 154 5.44 -15.31 4.72
N HIS A 155 6.71 -15.64 4.95
CA HIS A 155 7.68 -14.70 5.48
C HIS A 155 8.58 -14.16 4.37
N VAL A 156 9.02 -12.91 4.53
CA VAL A 156 9.97 -12.27 3.62
C VAL A 156 11.27 -13.09 3.61
N ALA A 157 11.63 -13.63 2.45
CA ALA A 157 12.87 -14.39 2.32
C ALA A 157 14.08 -13.45 2.34
N ARG A 158 15.23 -13.94 2.83
CA ARG A 158 16.47 -13.15 2.85
C ARG A 158 16.88 -12.64 1.47
N ALA A 159 16.75 -13.49 0.44
CA ALA A 159 17.05 -13.12 -0.94
C ALA A 159 16.15 -12.00 -1.47
N GLU A 160 14.85 -12.00 -1.13
CA GLU A 160 13.91 -10.96 -1.51
C GLU A 160 14.25 -9.63 -0.82
N LEU A 161 14.57 -9.69 0.48
CA LEU A 161 15.02 -8.54 1.25
C LEU A 161 16.28 -7.92 0.64
N ASP A 162 17.27 -8.75 0.34
CA ASP A 162 18.55 -8.31 -0.23
C ASP A 162 18.34 -7.67 -1.60
N ALA A 163 17.47 -8.22 -2.44
CA ALA A 163 17.14 -7.65 -3.74
C ALA A 163 16.43 -6.28 -3.65
N VAL A 164 15.47 -6.11 -2.73
CA VAL A 164 14.74 -4.82 -2.59
C VAL A 164 15.59 -3.73 -1.95
N LEU A 165 16.47 -4.11 -1.02
CA LEU A 165 17.38 -3.20 -0.33
C LEU A 165 18.71 -3.05 -1.07
N ASP A 166 18.88 -3.66 -2.24
CA ASP A 166 20.08 -3.52 -3.04
C ASP A 166 20.35 -2.05 -3.38
N GLY A 167 21.62 -1.67 -3.27
CA GLY A 167 22.07 -0.30 -3.51
C GLY A 167 21.60 0.76 -2.50
N ASP A 168 20.90 0.42 -1.41
CA ASP A 168 20.54 1.40 -0.37
C ASP A 168 21.72 1.78 0.54
N GLY A 169 22.85 1.10 0.41
CA GLY A 169 24.04 1.39 1.20
C GLY A 169 23.91 1.02 2.68
N LEU A 170 22.96 0.14 3.00
CA LEU A 170 22.73 -0.37 4.35
C LEU A 170 23.78 -1.42 4.70
N GLU A 171 24.42 -1.22 5.85
CA GLU A 171 25.39 -2.15 6.44
C GLU A 171 24.77 -3.54 6.69
N PRO A 172 25.54 -4.64 6.59
CA PRO A 172 25.00 -6.01 6.73
C PRO A 172 24.22 -6.25 8.02
N ALA A 173 24.72 -5.75 9.16
CA ALA A 173 24.05 -5.87 10.45
C ALA A 173 22.69 -5.14 10.49
N MET A 174 22.58 -4.01 9.77
CA MET A 174 21.33 -3.27 9.63
C MET A 174 20.30 -4.08 8.84
N ARG A 175 20.72 -4.73 7.76
CA ARG A 175 19.86 -5.60 6.94
C ARG A 175 19.35 -6.79 7.74
N GLU A 176 20.21 -7.40 8.54
CA GLU A 176 19.81 -8.50 9.43
C GLU A 176 18.76 -8.06 10.45
N LEU A 177 18.95 -6.89 11.07
CA LEU A 177 17.98 -6.32 12.02
C LEU A 177 16.63 -6.01 11.34
N ILE A 178 16.65 -5.47 10.12
CA ILE A 178 15.44 -5.25 9.31
C ILE A 178 14.76 -6.59 9.01
N GLY A 179 15.51 -7.61 8.60
CA GLY A 179 14.98 -8.95 8.32
C GLY A 179 14.30 -9.54 9.55
N ALA A 180 14.92 -9.46 10.72
CA ALA A 180 14.34 -9.91 11.99
C ALA A 180 13.07 -9.11 12.35
N ALA A 181 13.07 -7.79 12.13
CA ALA A 181 11.91 -6.94 12.37
C ALA A 181 10.72 -7.35 11.49
N LEU A 182 10.96 -7.51 10.19
CA LEU A 182 9.94 -7.93 9.22
C LEU A 182 9.45 -9.36 9.49
N TYR A 183 10.33 -10.27 9.91
CA TYR A 183 9.93 -11.63 10.29
C TYR A 183 9.00 -11.62 11.50
N SER A 184 9.31 -10.81 12.52
CA SER A 184 8.56 -10.77 13.78
C SER A 184 7.13 -10.22 13.68
N GLY A 185 6.84 -9.40 12.66
CA GLY A 185 5.59 -8.65 12.55
C GLY A 185 5.33 -7.62 13.66
N ARG A 186 6.29 -7.37 14.56
CA ARG A 186 6.17 -6.41 15.65
C ARG A 186 6.31 -4.97 15.14
N PRO A 187 5.74 -3.97 15.86
CA PRO A 187 5.93 -2.57 15.50
C PRO A 187 7.41 -2.19 15.39
N LEU A 188 7.74 -1.49 14.31
CA LEU A 188 9.10 -1.08 13.96
C LEU A 188 9.22 0.44 14.03
N LEU A 189 10.24 0.95 14.73
CA LEU A 189 10.59 2.37 14.76
C LEU A 189 11.90 2.63 13.99
N LEU A 190 11.81 3.42 12.92
CA LEU A 190 12.94 3.99 12.21
C LEU A 190 13.24 5.38 12.78
N TYR A 191 14.45 5.63 13.27
CA TYR A 191 14.81 6.94 13.83
C TYR A 191 16.18 7.41 13.34
N GLY A 192 16.38 8.73 13.28
CA GLY A 192 17.63 9.34 12.81
C GLY A 192 17.41 10.66 12.07
N PRO A 193 18.46 11.35 11.64
CA PRO A 193 18.37 12.71 11.08
C PRO A 193 17.43 12.80 9.87
N SER A 194 16.80 13.96 9.66
CA SER A 194 16.00 14.20 8.45
C SER A 194 16.86 14.01 7.19
N GLY A 195 16.31 13.37 6.16
CA GLY A 195 17.05 13.04 4.94
C GLY A 195 17.88 11.74 5.00
N SER A 196 17.83 10.97 6.09
CA SER A 196 18.52 9.66 6.16
C SER A 196 17.85 8.53 5.37
N GLY A 197 16.68 8.76 4.77
CA GLY A 197 15.99 7.77 3.93
C GLY A 197 14.97 6.87 4.65
N LYS A 198 14.59 7.18 5.90
CA LYS A 198 13.60 6.42 6.67
C LYS A 198 12.27 6.18 5.92
N THR A 199 11.68 7.23 5.36
CA THR A 199 10.43 7.15 4.59
C THR A 199 10.58 6.25 3.36
N THR A 200 11.70 6.37 2.64
CA THR A 200 12.00 5.53 1.49
C THR A 200 12.12 4.07 1.89
N LEU A 201 12.82 3.79 2.99
CA LEU A 201 12.99 2.45 3.55
C LEU A 201 11.64 1.85 3.98
N ALA A 202 10.81 2.61 4.71
CA ALA A 202 9.48 2.18 5.12
C ALA A 202 8.58 1.81 3.93
N ARG A 203 8.60 2.62 2.85
CA ARG A 203 7.84 2.34 1.62
C ARG A 203 8.33 1.09 0.89
N LYS A 204 9.63 0.80 0.95
CA LYS A 204 10.19 -0.44 0.38
C LYS A 204 9.69 -1.69 1.10
N PHE A 205 9.40 -1.62 2.40
CA PHE A 205 8.85 -2.76 3.14
C PHE A 205 7.49 -3.23 2.61
N ALA A 206 6.67 -2.32 2.09
CA ALA A 206 5.42 -2.72 1.43
C ALA A 206 5.66 -3.57 0.18
N ARG A 207 6.77 -3.34 -0.54
CA ARG A 207 7.14 -4.11 -1.74
C ARG A 207 7.60 -5.52 -1.44
N LEU A 208 7.97 -5.81 -0.19
CA LEU A 208 8.42 -7.14 0.23
C LEU A 208 7.25 -8.08 0.54
N ARG A 209 6.02 -7.56 0.66
CA ARG A 209 4.84 -8.31 1.07
C ARG A 209 3.74 -8.16 0.02
N GLN A 210 3.84 -8.96 -1.04
CA GLN A 210 3.04 -8.80 -2.28
C GLN A 210 1.98 -9.88 -2.45
N ASP A 211 1.78 -10.74 -1.45
CA ASP A 211 0.71 -11.73 -1.51
C ASP A 211 -0.67 -11.04 -1.57
N PRO A 212 -1.58 -11.49 -2.44
CA PRO A 212 -2.87 -10.84 -2.62
C PRO A 212 -3.78 -11.10 -1.43
N ILE A 213 -4.60 -10.12 -1.09
CA ILE A 213 -5.59 -10.17 -0.01
C ILE A 213 -7.00 -9.91 -0.52
N ALA A 214 -8.00 -10.30 0.28
CA ALA A 214 -9.40 -10.00 0.04
C ALA A 214 -9.81 -8.75 0.84
N VAL A 215 -10.35 -7.75 0.14
CA VAL A 215 -10.84 -6.50 0.74
C VAL A 215 -12.30 -6.32 0.36
N PRO A 216 -13.24 -6.28 1.32
CA PRO A 216 -14.65 -6.08 0.98
C PRO A 216 -14.88 -4.65 0.47
N TYR A 217 -15.81 -4.47 -0.46
CA TYR A 217 -16.17 -3.12 -0.92
C TYR A 217 -16.79 -2.29 0.21
N ALA A 218 -17.66 -2.91 0.99
CA ALA A 218 -18.31 -2.33 2.15
C ALA A 218 -18.61 -3.40 3.19
N VAL A 219 -18.72 -2.97 4.44
CA VAL A 219 -19.11 -3.82 5.57
C VAL A 219 -20.33 -3.24 6.26
N LEU A 220 -21.22 -4.11 6.70
CA LEU A 220 -22.37 -3.77 7.54
C LEU A 220 -21.94 -3.87 9.01
N VAL A 221 -21.98 -2.74 9.71
CA VAL A 221 -21.69 -2.63 11.15
C VAL A 221 -22.98 -2.17 11.82
N ASN A 222 -23.63 -3.08 12.54
CA ASN A 222 -25.00 -2.89 13.03
C ASN A 222 -25.97 -2.53 11.88
N HIS A 223 -26.43 -1.28 11.82
CA HIS A 223 -27.33 -0.77 10.75
C HIS A 223 -26.62 0.16 9.77
N GLU A 224 -25.31 0.36 9.92
CA GLU A 224 -24.55 1.33 9.15
C GLU A 224 -23.64 0.64 8.14
N ILE A 225 -23.55 1.23 6.94
CA ILE A 225 -22.69 0.74 5.87
C ILE A 225 -21.39 1.55 5.89
N VAL A 226 -20.27 0.85 6.11
CA VAL A 226 -18.93 1.43 6.08
C VAL A 226 -18.23 0.99 4.79
N GLN A 227 -17.79 1.95 3.99
CA GLN A 227 -16.95 1.70 2.81
C GLN A 227 -15.51 1.44 3.22
N LEU A 228 -14.94 0.36 2.69
CA LEU A 228 -13.58 -0.10 3.00
C LEU A 228 -12.65 -0.14 1.78
N HIS A 229 -13.18 -0.35 0.58
CA HIS A 229 -12.36 -0.40 -0.62
C HIS A 229 -12.16 0.98 -1.26
N ASP A 230 -10.94 1.48 -1.20
CA ASP A 230 -10.46 2.61 -1.98
C ASP A 230 -9.51 2.13 -3.11
N PRO A 231 -9.82 2.32 -4.41
CA PRO A 231 -8.95 1.92 -5.52
C PRO A 231 -7.54 2.55 -5.48
N ALA A 232 -7.36 3.71 -4.83
CA ALA A 232 -6.05 4.34 -4.69
C ALA A 232 -5.17 3.64 -3.66
N LEU A 233 -5.77 3.01 -2.65
CA LEU A 233 -5.08 2.29 -1.58
C LEU A 233 -5.06 0.77 -1.80
N HIS A 234 -6.02 0.26 -2.58
CA HIS A 234 -6.23 -1.17 -2.85
C HIS A 234 -6.06 -1.47 -4.35
N PRO A 235 -4.82 -1.40 -4.88
CA PRO A 235 -4.56 -1.72 -6.27
C PRO A 235 -4.76 -3.22 -6.53
N LEU A 236 -5.03 -3.57 -7.78
CA LEU A 236 -5.10 -4.98 -8.19
C LEU A 236 -3.71 -5.65 -8.09
N PRO A 237 -3.65 -6.95 -7.76
CA PRO A 237 -2.40 -7.71 -7.82
C PRO A 237 -1.75 -7.69 -9.20
N LEU A 238 -0.41 -7.66 -9.25
CA LEU A 238 0.37 -7.62 -10.49
C LEU A 238 0.20 -8.88 -11.34
N GLN A 239 -0.11 -10.02 -10.72
CA GLN A 239 -0.34 -11.30 -11.39
C GLN A 239 -1.78 -11.75 -11.12
N MET A 240 -2.54 -11.94 -12.20
CA MET A 240 -3.88 -12.49 -12.14
C MET A 240 -3.90 -13.82 -12.91
N ARG A 241 -3.80 -14.94 -12.20
CA ARG A 241 -4.10 -16.28 -12.75
C ARG A 241 -5.51 -16.71 -12.27
N GLY A 242 -6.18 -17.60 -13.00
CA GLY A 242 -7.47 -18.17 -12.56
C GLY A 242 -8.74 -17.33 -12.82
N LEU A 243 -8.94 -16.82 -14.04
CA LEU A 243 -10.18 -16.09 -14.40
C LEU A 243 -11.47 -16.92 -14.23
N GLU A 244 -11.39 -18.24 -14.36
CA GLU A 244 -12.54 -19.16 -14.23
C GLU A 244 -12.98 -19.34 -12.77
N GLU A 245 -12.04 -19.41 -11.82
CA GLU A 245 -12.30 -19.55 -10.38
C GLU A 245 -13.00 -18.33 -9.78
N ARG A 246 -12.81 -17.14 -10.37
CA ARG A 246 -13.49 -15.91 -9.95
C ARG A 246 -15.01 -16.01 -10.02
N ARG A 247 -15.57 -16.84 -10.90
CA ARG A 247 -17.04 -17.02 -10.99
C ARG A 247 -17.62 -17.70 -9.75
N SER A 248 -16.81 -18.48 -9.04
CA SER A 248 -17.20 -19.18 -7.79
C SER A 248 -16.92 -18.37 -6.52
N CYS A 249 -16.26 -17.22 -6.65
CA CYS A 249 -15.86 -16.35 -5.56
C CYS A 249 -16.92 -15.27 -5.26
N ASP A 250 -16.99 -14.84 -4.00
CA ASP A 250 -17.87 -13.77 -3.56
C ASP A 250 -17.39 -12.42 -4.14
N ALA A 251 -18.16 -11.89 -5.10
CA ALA A 251 -17.80 -10.68 -5.83
C ALA A 251 -17.90 -9.39 -4.99
N ARG A 252 -18.46 -9.48 -3.76
CA ARG A 252 -18.47 -8.40 -2.76
C ARG A 252 -17.07 -8.09 -2.21
N TRP A 253 -16.10 -8.96 -2.50
CA TRP A 253 -14.70 -8.80 -2.17
C TRP A 253 -13.90 -8.43 -3.41
N ALA A 254 -13.03 -7.45 -3.26
CA ALA A 254 -12.01 -7.11 -4.22
C ALA A 254 -10.72 -7.86 -3.87
N LEU A 255 -10.10 -8.46 -4.87
CA LEU A 255 -8.73 -8.95 -4.75
C LEU A 255 -7.78 -7.76 -4.86
N SER A 256 -6.87 -7.59 -3.91
CA SER A 256 -5.96 -6.45 -3.86
C SER A 256 -4.55 -6.85 -3.44
N GLN A 257 -3.55 -6.06 -3.81
CA GLN A 257 -2.27 -6.11 -3.11
C GLN A 257 -2.47 -5.63 -1.66
N ARG A 258 -1.58 -6.04 -0.76
CA ARG A 258 -1.59 -5.51 0.61
C ARG A 258 -1.48 -3.99 0.60
N PRO A 259 -2.39 -3.25 1.26
CA PRO A 259 -2.42 -1.80 1.19
C PRO A 259 -1.19 -1.21 1.89
N LEU A 260 -0.65 -0.14 1.31
CA LEU A 260 0.32 0.73 1.97
C LEU A 260 -0.38 2.05 2.29
N VAL A 261 -0.66 2.27 3.56
CA VAL A 261 -1.21 3.55 4.02
C VAL A 261 -0.09 4.34 4.68
N HIS A 262 0.14 5.53 4.16
CA HIS A 262 1.15 6.47 4.63
C HIS A 262 0.45 7.66 5.27
N VAL A 263 0.86 8.01 6.48
CA VAL A 263 0.27 9.08 7.28
C VAL A 263 1.40 9.95 7.84
N GLY A 264 1.30 11.26 7.67
CA GLY A 264 2.32 12.22 8.11
C GLY A 264 1.88 13.10 9.28
N ALA A 265 2.44 14.31 9.32
CA ALA A 265 2.17 15.32 10.34
C ALA A 265 0.74 15.91 10.26
N GLU A 266 0.05 15.73 9.13
CA GLU A 266 -1.32 16.17 8.90
C GLU A 266 -2.37 15.36 9.67
N LEU A 267 -1.98 14.23 10.27
CA LEU A 267 -2.89 13.38 11.04
C LEU A 267 -3.51 14.15 12.22
N THR A 268 -4.83 14.05 12.32
CA THR A 268 -5.63 14.61 13.41
C THR A 268 -6.46 13.53 14.07
N ARG A 269 -6.94 13.78 15.29
CA ARG A 269 -7.78 12.83 16.04
C ARG A 269 -9.05 12.46 15.24
N ASP A 270 -9.69 13.43 14.60
CA ASP A 270 -10.92 13.21 13.82
C ASP A 270 -10.71 12.31 12.60
N MET A 271 -9.48 12.22 12.07
CA MET A 271 -9.15 11.31 10.98
C MET A 271 -9.03 9.85 11.43
N LEU A 272 -9.03 9.58 12.74
CA LEU A 272 -9.04 8.23 13.31
C LEU A 272 -10.45 7.70 13.58
N GLU A 273 -11.48 8.49 13.27
CA GLU A 273 -12.89 8.13 13.47
C GLU A 273 -13.58 7.88 12.12
N LEU A 274 -14.77 7.27 12.16
CA LEU A 274 -15.57 7.08 10.96
C LEU A 274 -16.06 8.45 10.46
N ARG A 275 -16.12 8.64 9.14
CA ARG A 275 -16.57 9.90 8.54
C ARG A 275 -17.79 9.70 7.68
N VAL A 276 -18.79 10.55 7.85
CA VAL A 276 -19.98 10.55 6.98
C VAL A 276 -19.61 11.15 5.63
N ASP A 277 -19.88 10.41 4.56
CA ASP A 277 -19.92 10.93 3.20
C ASP A 277 -21.33 11.43 2.90
N ALA A 278 -21.53 12.75 2.99
CA ALA A 278 -22.83 13.38 2.82
C ALA A 278 -23.47 13.12 1.44
N ALA A 279 -22.66 12.88 0.40
CA ALA A 279 -23.18 12.62 -0.94
C ALA A 279 -23.83 11.23 -1.03
N SER A 280 -23.19 10.21 -0.46
CA SER A 280 -23.62 8.82 -0.54
C SER A 280 -24.40 8.33 0.68
N GLY A 281 -24.39 9.10 1.78
CA GLY A 281 -25.06 8.75 3.04
C GLY A 281 -24.44 7.54 3.73
N VAL A 282 -23.15 7.27 3.51
CA VAL A 282 -22.42 6.15 4.13
C VAL A 282 -21.25 6.62 4.95
N LEU A 283 -20.70 5.71 5.74
CA LEU A 283 -19.49 5.94 6.51
C LEU A 283 -18.27 5.54 5.68
N ARG A 284 -17.20 6.33 5.80
CA ARG A 284 -15.86 5.99 5.30
C ARG A 284 -14.98 5.60 6.46
N ALA A 285 -14.25 4.49 6.29
CA ALA A 285 -13.29 4.05 7.28
C ALA A 285 -12.06 4.98 7.36
N PRO A 286 -11.47 5.13 8.55
CA PRO A 286 -10.26 5.92 8.73
C PRO A 286 -9.02 5.22 8.14
N PRO A 287 -7.93 5.95 7.85
CA PRO A 287 -6.77 5.41 7.13
C PRO A 287 -6.15 4.16 7.75
N HIS A 288 -6.04 4.09 9.08
CA HIS A 288 -5.46 2.94 9.77
C HIS A 288 -6.32 1.67 9.64
N ILE A 289 -7.63 1.81 9.49
CA ILE A 289 -8.54 0.69 9.21
C ILE A 289 -8.45 0.26 7.74
N LEU A 290 -8.27 1.22 6.83
CA LEU A 290 -8.04 0.93 5.41
C LEU A 290 -6.68 0.22 5.17
N ALA A 291 -5.76 0.29 6.14
CA ALA A 291 -4.47 -0.39 6.09
C ALA A 291 -4.51 -1.88 6.48
N ASN A 292 -5.68 -2.42 6.85
CA ASN A 292 -5.82 -3.79 7.34
C ASN A 292 -5.17 -4.82 6.40
N ASN A 293 -4.49 -5.78 7.02
CA ASN A 293 -3.64 -6.79 6.40
C ASN A 293 -2.57 -6.20 5.47
N GLY A 294 -2.18 -4.95 5.68
CA GLY A 294 -1.11 -4.29 4.94
C GLY A 294 -0.09 -3.63 5.86
N LEU A 295 0.46 -2.52 5.38
CA LEU A 295 1.46 -1.72 6.09
C LEU A 295 0.90 -0.33 6.39
N LEU A 296 0.90 0.03 7.67
CA LEU A 296 0.62 1.38 8.15
C LEU A 296 1.94 2.06 8.50
N VAL A 297 2.26 3.12 7.78
CA VAL A 297 3.47 3.93 7.99
C VAL A 297 3.09 5.28 8.56
N LEU A 298 3.61 5.60 9.74
CA LEU A 298 3.49 6.92 10.36
C LEU A 298 4.83 7.64 10.29
N ASP A 299 4.91 8.65 9.44
CA ASP A 299 6.08 9.51 9.31
C ASP A 299 6.01 10.72 10.24
N ASP A 300 7.18 11.31 10.48
CA ASP A 300 7.35 12.51 11.30
C ASP A 300 6.70 12.38 12.68
N LEU A 301 6.79 11.20 13.29
CA LEU A 301 6.28 10.95 14.64
C LEU A 301 6.85 11.99 15.62
N GLY A 302 5.95 12.66 16.34
CA GLY A 302 6.25 13.79 17.22
C GLY A 302 5.99 15.17 16.60
N ARG A 303 5.56 15.23 15.33
CA ARG A 303 5.19 16.48 14.63
C ARG A 303 3.70 16.56 14.28
N GLN A 304 2.90 15.57 14.70
CA GLN A 304 1.45 15.56 14.50
C GLN A 304 0.77 16.65 15.32
N ARG A 305 -0.45 17.03 14.91
CA ARG A 305 -1.29 17.97 15.67
C ARG A 305 -1.79 17.39 17.00
N MET A 306 -1.76 16.07 17.15
CA MET A 306 -2.07 15.37 18.39
C MET A 306 -0.81 14.82 19.06
N PRO A 307 -0.77 14.64 20.39
CA PRO A 307 0.38 14.07 21.07
C PRO A 307 0.70 12.65 20.56
N ALA A 308 1.97 12.43 20.19
CA ALA A 308 2.43 11.14 19.67
C ALA A 308 2.18 9.97 20.63
N GLY A 309 2.37 10.19 21.93
CA GLY A 309 2.08 9.21 22.97
C GLY A 309 0.59 8.80 22.99
N GLU A 310 -0.34 9.74 22.84
CA GLU A 310 -1.78 9.42 22.82
C GLU A 310 -2.12 8.51 21.63
N LEU A 311 -1.63 8.87 20.45
CA LEU A 311 -1.82 8.09 19.22
C LEU A 311 -1.26 6.66 19.36
N LEU A 312 -0.02 6.53 19.85
CA LEU A 312 0.61 5.23 19.96
C LEU A 312 0.01 4.36 21.07
N HIS A 313 -0.43 4.94 22.19
CA HIS A 313 -1.15 4.16 23.21
C HIS A 313 -2.38 3.47 22.62
N ARG A 314 -3.17 4.21 21.83
CA ARG A 314 -4.35 3.66 21.12
C ARG A 314 -3.95 2.59 20.13
N TRP A 315 -3.05 2.88 19.18
CA TRP A 315 -2.71 1.93 18.13
C TRP A 315 -1.99 0.69 18.64
N LEU A 316 -1.03 0.83 19.56
CA LEU A 316 -0.38 -0.34 20.15
C LEU A 316 -1.40 -1.19 20.94
N GLY A 317 -2.35 -0.56 21.64
CA GLY A 317 -3.45 -1.27 22.31
C GLY A 317 -4.35 -2.01 21.34
N ALA A 318 -4.73 -1.35 20.26
CA ALA A 318 -5.56 -1.94 19.22
C ALA A 318 -4.84 -3.10 18.51
N LEU A 319 -3.52 -3.01 18.28
CA LEU A 319 -2.72 -4.08 17.66
C LEU A 319 -2.61 -5.32 18.55
N GLU A 320 -2.60 -5.15 19.87
CA GLU A 320 -2.62 -6.25 20.83
C GLU A 320 -4.01 -6.88 20.93
N ALA A 321 -5.06 -6.06 20.90
CA ALA A 321 -6.45 -6.52 20.92
C ALA A 321 -6.93 -7.10 19.57
N GLY A 322 -6.23 -6.82 18.47
CA GLY A 322 -6.64 -7.16 17.10
C GLY A 322 -7.82 -6.33 16.58
N GLN A 323 -8.19 -5.26 17.29
CA GLN A 323 -9.32 -4.39 16.94
C GLN A 323 -9.13 -2.98 17.48
N ASP A 324 -9.55 -1.98 16.72
CA ASP A 324 -9.62 -0.58 17.15
C ASP A 324 -11.09 -0.17 17.33
N HIS A 325 -11.35 0.68 18.31
CA HIS A 325 -12.68 1.24 18.54
C HIS A 325 -12.76 2.59 17.83
N VAL A 326 -13.60 2.65 16.79
CA VAL A 326 -13.83 3.85 15.99
C VAL A 326 -15.26 4.32 16.19
N THR A 327 -15.43 5.63 16.29
CA THR A 327 -16.69 6.28 16.64
C THR A 327 -17.32 6.84 15.38
N VAL A 328 -18.64 6.70 15.29
CA VAL A 328 -19.43 7.41 14.27
C VAL A 328 -19.65 8.85 14.74
N PRO A 329 -19.62 9.87 13.87
CA PRO A 329 -19.89 11.23 14.27
C PRO A 329 -21.26 11.33 14.95
N HIS A 330 -21.27 11.74 16.23
CA HIS A 330 -22.46 11.80 17.09
C HIS A 330 -23.18 10.45 17.29
N GLY A 331 -22.49 9.33 17.07
CA GLY A 331 -23.05 7.99 17.11
C GLY A 331 -22.29 7.03 18.02
N PRO A 332 -22.60 5.74 17.95
CA PRO A 332 -21.95 4.71 18.76
C PRO A 332 -20.50 4.48 18.33
N SER A 333 -19.74 3.86 19.23
CA SER A 333 -18.40 3.32 18.94
C SER A 333 -18.51 1.87 18.48
N HIS A 334 -17.73 1.52 17.45
CA HIS A 334 -17.69 0.20 16.85
C HIS A 334 -16.28 -0.38 16.91
N ALA A 335 -16.18 -1.64 17.31
CA ALA A 335 -14.92 -2.37 17.29
C ALA A 335 -14.66 -2.97 15.90
N LEU A 336 -13.75 -2.37 15.13
CA LEU A 336 -13.36 -2.85 13.81
C LEU A 336 -12.04 -3.62 13.89
N PRO A 337 -11.85 -4.69 13.09
CA PRO A 337 -10.58 -5.41 13.05
C PRO A 337 -9.43 -4.47 12.73
N PHE A 338 -8.29 -4.72 13.38
CA PHE A 338 -7.07 -3.94 13.22
C PHE A 338 -5.85 -4.86 13.24
N ASP A 339 -5.49 -5.35 12.07
CA ASP A 339 -4.32 -6.19 11.82
C ASP A 339 -3.43 -5.51 10.77
N VAL A 340 -2.40 -4.78 11.22
CA VAL A 340 -1.45 -4.10 10.32
C VAL A 340 -0.01 -4.36 10.75
N GLY A 341 0.90 -4.32 9.79
CA GLY A 341 2.31 -4.05 10.07
C GLY A 341 2.48 -2.56 10.36
N LEU A 342 2.95 -2.21 11.56
CA LEU A 342 3.14 -0.82 11.97
C LEU A 342 4.60 -0.41 11.81
N VAL A 343 4.86 0.61 11.00
CA VAL A 343 6.17 1.25 10.85
C VAL A 343 6.06 2.71 11.26
N LEU A 344 6.88 3.10 12.22
CA LEU A 344 6.98 4.45 12.75
C LEU A 344 8.28 5.07 12.27
N ALA A 345 8.26 6.33 11.86
CA ALA A 345 9.46 7.06 11.52
C ALA A 345 9.53 8.41 12.24
N THR A 346 10.68 8.73 12.82
CA THR A 346 10.90 10.03 13.47
C THR A 346 12.29 10.60 13.17
N SER A 347 12.36 11.93 13.12
CA SER A 347 13.63 12.67 13.09
C SER A 347 14.16 13.04 14.48
N LEU A 348 13.36 12.82 15.52
CA LEU A 348 13.68 13.15 16.90
C LEU A 348 14.26 11.91 17.62
N ALA A 349 14.84 12.12 18.79
CA ALA A 349 15.22 11.00 19.65
C ALA A 349 13.95 10.27 20.12
N PRO A 350 13.88 8.92 20.04
CA PRO A 350 12.69 8.17 20.47
C PRO A 350 12.18 8.55 21.86
N GLU A 351 13.09 8.74 22.81
CA GLU A 351 12.81 9.08 24.21
C GLU A 351 12.28 10.51 24.38
N SER A 352 12.46 11.38 23.39
CA SER A 352 11.89 12.75 23.38
C SER A 352 10.46 12.80 22.85
N VAL A 353 9.98 11.72 22.26
CA VAL A 353 8.65 11.65 21.61
C VAL A 353 7.73 10.64 22.30
N LEU A 354 8.30 9.57 22.84
CA LEU A 354 7.58 8.44 23.41
C LEU A 354 8.04 8.18 24.84
N ASP A 355 7.09 7.73 25.66
CA ASP A 355 7.36 7.27 27.01
C ASP A 355 7.86 5.81 27.04
N ASP A 356 8.34 5.39 28.20
CA ASP A 356 8.84 4.03 28.41
C ASP A 356 7.77 2.96 28.18
N ALA A 357 6.49 3.30 28.35
CA ALA A 357 5.39 2.37 28.11
C ALA A 357 5.24 2.07 26.60
N CYS A 358 5.23 3.09 25.75
CA CYS A 358 5.20 2.93 24.29
C CYS A 358 6.48 2.25 23.79
N LEU A 359 7.64 2.71 24.26
CA LEU A 359 8.93 2.19 23.82
C LEU A 359 9.05 0.68 24.08
N ARG A 360 8.59 0.17 25.22
CA ARG A 360 8.61 -1.27 25.54
C ARG A 360 7.76 -2.14 24.61
N ARG A 361 6.75 -1.57 23.96
CA ARG A 361 5.83 -2.27 23.06
C ARG A 361 6.28 -2.20 21.59
N ILE A 362 7.25 -1.35 21.28
CA ILE A 362 7.92 -1.31 19.97
C ILE A 362 8.97 -2.42 19.94
N GLY A 363 8.76 -3.41 19.07
CA GLY A 363 9.60 -4.61 19.03
C GLY A 363 11.00 -4.37 18.48
N TYR A 364 11.14 -3.47 17.50
CA TYR A 364 12.41 -3.16 16.86
C TYR A 364 12.61 -1.66 16.71
N ARG A 365 13.82 -1.19 17.01
CA ARG A 365 14.22 0.20 16.85
C ARG A 365 15.49 0.26 16.01
N ILE A 366 15.42 0.92 14.88
CA ILE A 366 16.45 0.91 13.85
C ILE A 366 16.94 2.34 13.63
N ALA A 367 18.22 2.57 13.95
CA ALA A 367 18.89 3.85 13.75
C ALA A 367 19.30 4.00 12.28
N VAL A 368 18.60 4.84 11.53
CA VAL A 368 18.92 5.14 10.12
C VAL A 368 19.71 6.44 10.08
N GLY A 369 21.04 6.29 10.00
CA GLY A 369 22.01 7.37 10.07
C GLY A 369 22.68 7.73 8.73
N PRO A 370 23.82 8.45 8.79
CA PRO A 370 24.65 8.73 7.62
C PRO A 370 25.18 7.44 6.98
N LEU A 371 25.36 7.47 5.67
CA LEU A 371 25.94 6.38 4.89
C LEU A 371 27.45 6.34 5.04
N SER A 372 28.04 5.15 4.87
CA SER A 372 29.48 5.03 4.62
C SER A 372 29.85 5.69 3.29
N GLU A 373 31.08 6.15 3.15
CA GLU A 373 31.54 6.85 1.94
C GLU A 373 31.35 6.02 0.67
N ALA A 374 31.69 4.73 0.73
CA ALA A 374 31.50 3.79 -0.38
C ALA A 374 30.02 3.70 -0.80
N SER A 375 29.12 3.56 0.17
CA SER A 375 27.67 3.53 -0.04
C SER A 375 27.13 4.85 -0.60
N TYR A 376 27.61 5.98 -0.10
CA TYR A 376 27.24 7.31 -0.58
C TYR A 376 27.67 7.52 -2.04
N ARG A 377 28.90 7.14 -2.38
CA ARG A 377 29.43 7.18 -3.76
C ARG A 377 28.60 6.30 -4.70
N ALA A 378 28.31 5.06 -4.29
CA ALA A 378 27.48 4.15 -5.07
C ALA A 378 26.06 4.72 -5.32
N LEU A 379 25.46 5.33 -4.29
CA LEU A 379 24.14 5.96 -4.38
C LEU A 379 24.15 7.15 -5.36
N LEU A 380 25.12 8.07 -5.26
CA LEU A 380 25.24 9.21 -6.18
C LEU A 380 25.44 8.73 -7.63
N ARG A 381 26.35 7.78 -7.88
CA ARG A 381 26.59 7.24 -9.22
C ARG A 381 25.30 6.62 -9.80
N ARG A 382 24.57 5.83 -9.00
CA ARG A 382 23.29 5.25 -9.43
C ARG A 382 22.28 6.33 -9.80
N GLN A 383 22.12 7.35 -8.95
CA GLN A 383 21.17 8.43 -9.18
C GLN A 383 21.56 9.34 -10.37
N ALA A 384 22.85 9.57 -10.58
CA ALA A 384 23.34 10.34 -11.72
C ALA A 384 23.08 9.58 -13.04
N ARG A 385 23.33 8.27 -13.08
CA ARG A 385 22.99 7.41 -14.22
C ARG A 385 21.50 7.45 -14.54
N LEU A 386 20.62 7.34 -13.54
CA LEU A 386 19.17 7.43 -13.72
C LEU A 386 18.73 8.78 -14.30
N ARG A 387 19.46 9.86 -14.00
CA ARG A 387 19.21 11.21 -14.53
C ARG A 387 19.99 11.54 -15.79
N ARG A 388 20.81 10.61 -16.31
CA ARG A 388 21.72 10.83 -17.45
C ARG A 388 22.68 12.01 -17.22
N ILE A 389 23.16 12.17 -16.00
CA ILE A 389 24.17 13.17 -15.61
C ILE A 389 25.53 12.48 -15.60
N GLU A 390 26.48 13.02 -16.36
CA GLU A 390 27.87 12.57 -16.32
C GLU A 390 28.51 13.01 -15.02
N VAL A 391 29.25 12.12 -14.36
CA VAL A 391 29.94 12.41 -13.09
C VAL A 391 31.43 12.31 -13.29
N ASP A 392 32.13 13.37 -12.93
CA ASP A 392 33.59 13.38 -12.85
C ASP A 392 34.05 12.72 -11.54
N GLU A 393 35.04 11.84 -11.60
CA GLU A 393 35.60 11.18 -10.42
C GLU A 393 36.28 12.20 -9.49
N ALA A 394 36.90 13.25 -10.03
CA ALA A 394 37.50 14.31 -9.22
C ALA A 394 36.45 15.13 -8.45
N ALA A 395 35.24 15.26 -9.00
CA ALA A 395 34.14 15.96 -8.36
C ALA A 395 33.61 15.21 -7.12
N PHE A 396 33.74 13.88 -7.11
CA PHE A 396 33.36 13.07 -5.95
C PHE A 396 34.27 13.28 -4.75
N ASP A 397 35.59 13.24 -4.96
CA ASP A 397 36.56 13.45 -3.88
C ASP A 397 36.38 14.84 -3.28
N PHE A 398 36.18 15.83 -4.14
CA PHE A 398 35.81 17.18 -3.74
C PHE A 398 34.49 17.21 -2.92
N LEU A 399 33.43 16.52 -3.37
CA LEU A 399 32.17 16.48 -2.63
C LEU A 399 32.35 15.93 -1.21
N VAL A 400 33.07 14.83 -1.04
CA VAL A 400 33.24 14.18 0.26
C VAL A 400 34.19 14.96 1.16
N ASP A 401 35.38 15.31 0.66
CA ASP A 401 36.45 15.89 1.47
C ASP A 401 36.25 17.38 1.71
N GLU A 402 35.86 18.13 0.68
CA GLU A 402 35.79 19.59 0.73
C GLU A 402 34.41 20.09 1.16
N LEU A 403 33.35 19.50 0.62
CA LEU A 403 32.00 19.95 0.94
C LEU A 403 31.47 19.29 2.21
N HIS A 404 31.42 17.95 2.29
CA HIS A 404 30.88 17.27 3.47
C HIS A 404 31.78 17.37 4.70
N ARG A 405 33.05 16.97 4.61
CA ARG A 405 33.94 16.84 5.77
C ARG A 405 34.29 18.21 6.38
N ARG A 406 34.66 19.22 5.59
CA ARG A 406 35.00 20.55 6.12
C ARG A 406 33.81 21.30 6.72
N THR A 407 32.62 21.15 6.14
CA THR A 407 31.40 21.79 6.67
C THR A 407 30.72 20.98 7.77
N ARG A 408 31.28 19.81 8.12
CA ARG A 408 30.75 18.86 9.11
C ARG A 408 29.32 18.42 8.80
N ARG A 409 28.97 18.29 7.51
CA ARG A 409 27.65 17.81 7.08
C ARG A 409 27.67 16.30 6.84
N PRO A 410 26.78 15.53 7.49
CA PRO A 410 26.76 14.07 7.35
C PRO A 410 26.38 13.63 5.93
N LEU A 411 26.88 12.45 5.54
CA LEU A 411 26.58 11.79 4.26
C LEU A 411 25.19 11.15 4.25
N LEU A 412 24.14 11.97 4.26
CA LEU A 412 22.75 11.49 4.28
C LEU A 412 22.25 11.07 2.90
N ALA A 413 21.38 10.06 2.85
CA ALA A 413 20.85 9.49 1.61
C ALA A 413 20.07 10.50 0.73
N ALA A 414 19.57 11.60 1.30
CA ALA A 414 18.87 12.66 0.56
C ALA A 414 19.82 13.53 -0.29
N TRP A 415 21.04 13.79 0.16
CA TRP A 415 21.93 14.75 -0.49
C TRP A 415 22.26 14.43 -1.95
N PRO A 416 22.52 13.17 -2.35
CA PRO A 416 22.74 12.84 -3.76
C PRO A 416 21.59 13.29 -4.67
N HIS A 417 20.35 13.13 -4.20
CA HIS A 417 19.15 13.49 -4.97
C HIS A 417 19.04 15.01 -5.12
N GLU A 418 19.20 15.72 -4.01
CA GLU A 418 19.13 17.18 -3.97
C GLU A 418 20.23 17.83 -4.80
N LEU A 419 21.48 17.39 -4.64
CA LEU A 419 22.63 17.94 -5.37
C LEU A 419 22.49 17.75 -6.88
N LEU A 420 22.17 16.53 -7.32
CA LEU A 420 21.97 16.24 -8.75
C LEU A 420 20.75 16.97 -9.32
N GLY A 421 19.69 17.12 -8.53
CA GLY A 421 18.52 17.92 -8.91
C GLY A 421 18.90 19.37 -9.18
N ARG A 422 19.65 20.01 -8.25
CA ARG A 422 20.12 21.39 -8.42
C ARG A 422 21.06 21.55 -9.60
N ILE A 423 21.98 20.62 -9.82
CA ILE A 423 22.85 20.61 -11.01
C ILE A 423 22.01 20.60 -12.28
N ALA A 424 20.98 19.74 -12.34
CA ALA A 424 20.08 19.66 -13.48
C ALA A 424 19.28 20.95 -13.69
N ASP A 425 18.75 21.55 -12.63
CA ASP A 425 18.01 22.81 -12.69
C ASP A 425 18.87 23.94 -13.26
N PHE A 426 20.10 24.12 -12.73
CA PHE A 426 21.01 25.15 -13.22
C PHE A 426 21.46 24.93 -14.66
N ALA A 427 21.74 23.68 -15.03
CA ALA A 427 22.11 23.33 -16.40
C ALA A 427 20.96 23.57 -17.38
N GLY A 428 19.75 23.15 -17.02
CA GLY A 428 18.53 23.35 -17.80
C GLY A 428 18.22 24.83 -18.02
N PHE A 429 18.33 25.66 -16.98
CA PHE A 429 18.16 27.11 -17.09
C PHE A 429 19.21 27.75 -18.01
N ALA A 430 20.46 27.30 -17.94
CA ALA A 430 21.55 27.80 -18.78
C ALA A 430 21.59 27.21 -20.20
N GLY A 431 20.64 26.33 -20.56
CA GLY A 431 20.59 25.68 -21.88
C GLY A 431 21.77 24.72 -22.15
N ARG A 432 22.41 24.20 -21.11
CA ARG A 432 23.57 23.27 -21.21
C ARG A 432 23.22 21.87 -20.72
N ALA A 433 23.98 20.87 -21.14
CA ALA A 433 23.86 19.53 -20.60
C ALA A 433 24.30 19.49 -19.11
N PRO A 434 23.57 18.78 -18.24
CA PRO A 434 23.95 18.66 -16.84
C PRO A 434 25.17 17.77 -16.66
N ARG A 435 26.18 18.29 -15.94
CA ARG A 435 27.40 17.58 -15.58
C ARG A 435 27.67 17.76 -14.10
N CYS A 436 27.98 16.67 -13.41
CA CYS A 436 28.40 16.67 -12.01
C CYS A 436 29.92 16.82 -11.96
N ASP A 437 30.37 18.05 -12.13
CA ASP A 437 31.75 18.52 -11.94
C ASP A 437 31.87 19.38 -10.68
N VAL A 438 33.08 19.84 -10.36
CA VAL A 438 33.35 20.66 -9.16
C VAL A 438 32.50 21.95 -9.16
N ASP A 439 32.42 22.66 -10.30
CA ASP A 439 31.66 23.90 -10.41
C ASP A 439 30.16 23.68 -10.20
N GLY A 440 29.61 22.62 -10.81
CA GLY A 440 28.22 22.22 -10.61
C GLY A 440 27.92 21.88 -9.15
N LEU A 441 28.82 21.16 -8.48
CA LEU A 441 28.67 20.82 -7.06
C LEU A 441 28.74 22.04 -6.16
N VAL A 442 29.69 22.96 -6.38
CA VAL A 442 29.80 24.21 -5.63
C VAL A 442 28.53 25.05 -5.81
N GLN A 443 28.03 25.17 -7.05
CA GLN A 443 26.80 25.90 -7.35
C GLN A 443 25.59 25.26 -6.65
N ALA A 444 25.43 23.94 -6.75
CA ALA A 444 24.35 23.22 -6.08
C ALA A 444 24.43 23.31 -4.55
N TRP A 445 25.63 23.14 -3.99
CA TRP A 445 25.87 23.18 -2.54
C TRP A 445 25.56 24.55 -1.94
N SER A 446 26.07 25.62 -2.57
CA SER A 446 25.82 27.00 -2.14
C SER A 446 24.33 27.37 -2.22
N SER A 447 23.61 26.84 -3.22
CA SER A 447 22.17 27.01 -3.33
C SER A 447 21.40 26.28 -2.22
N LEU A 448 21.83 25.08 -1.83
CA LEU A 448 21.15 24.28 -0.80
C LEU A 448 21.43 24.78 0.62
N PHE A 449 22.64 25.26 0.89
CA PHE A 449 23.12 25.52 2.25
C PHE A 449 23.54 26.96 2.51
N GLY A 450 23.47 27.82 1.50
CA GLY A 450 23.95 29.20 1.55
C GLY A 450 25.44 29.34 1.24
N ALA A 451 25.84 30.53 0.78
CA ALA A 451 27.23 30.82 0.41
C ALA A 451 28.23 30.71 1.58
N SER A 452 27.78 30.92 2.82
CA SER A 452 28.60 30.74 4.03
C SER A 452 28.93 29.28 4.35
N ALA A 453 28.31 28.32 3.64
CA ALA A 453 28.57 26.89 3.78
C ALA A 453 29.62 26.36 2.78
N LEU A 454 30.30 27.23 2.03
CA LEU A 454 31.44 26.86 1.20
C LEU A 454 32.75 26.94 2.00
N PRO A 455 33.73 26.07 1.74
CA PRO A 455 35.05 26.19 2.35
C PRO A 455 35.71 27.52 1.95
N PRO A 456 36.44 28.19 2.86
CA PRO A 456 36.91 29.58 2.72
C PRO A 456 37.99 29.83 1.64
N ALA A 457 38.27 28.87 0.75
CA ALA A 457 39.34 28.94 -0.24
C ALA A 457 38.94 28.55 -1.67
N LEU A 458 37.63 28.53 -2.00
CA LEU A 458 37.22 28.34 -3.39
C LEU A 458 37.31 29.67 -4.15
N PRO A 459 37.98 29.74 -5.31
CA PRO A 459 37.93 30.94 -6.13
C PRO A 459 36.49 31.15 -6.56
N CYS A 460 35.86 32.22 -6.06
CA CYS A 460 34.62 32.73 -6.63
C CYS A 460 34.82 32.83 -8.14
N ALA A 461 33.95 32.17 -8.92
CA ALA A 461 33.96 32.21 -10.36
C ALA A 461 34.02 33.68 -10.84
N SER A 462 35.20 34.12 -11.26
CA SER A 462 35.38 35.42 -11.87
C SER A 462 34.68 35.39 -13.23
N ASN A 463 33.69 36.28 -13.35
CA ASN A 463 32.91 36.53 -14.56
C ASN A 463 33.81 36.68 -15.82
N PRO A 464 33.70 35.82 -16.85
CA PRO A 464 34.55 35.91 -18.04
C PRO A 464 34.15 37.06 -19.00
N ALA A 465 33.18 37.91 -18.63
CA ALA A 465 32.69 39.00 -19.47
C ALA A 465 33.47 40.32 -19.35
N ALA A 466 34.42 40.46 -18.42
CA ALA A 466 35.11 41.74 -18.19
C ALA A 466 36.46 41.90 -18.94
N MET A 467 37.05 40.82 -19.47
CA MET A 467 38.44 40.85 -19.98
C MET A 467 38.56 40.95 -21.52
N LYS A 468 37.55 41.55 -22.18
CA LYS A 468 37.56 41.77 -23.65
C LYS A 468 37.25 43.21 -24.08
N ARG A 469 37.31 44.19 -23.17
CA ARG A 469 37.04 45.60 -23.49
C ARG A 469 38.23 46.55 -23.40
N GLU A 470 39.44 46.10 -23.07
CA GLU A 470 40.60 47.02 -22.96
C GLU A 470 41.60 46.98 -24.12
N ASP A 471 41.45 46.12 -25.14
CA ASP A 471 42.40 46.04 -26.28
C ASP A 471 41.94 46.76 -27.57
N LYS A 472 41.07 47.77 -27.47
CA LYS A 472 40.67 48.59 -28.64
C LYS A 472 40.63 50.09 -28.36
N GLU A 473 41.72 50.65 -27.86
CA GLU A 473 41.93 52.10 -27.92
C GLU A 473 43.42 52.43 -27.89
N GLY A 474 44.08 52.33 -29.04
CA GLY A 474 45.51 52.61 -29.14
C GLY A 474 46.15 52.32 -30.49
N ASP A 475 45.52 52.67 -31.62
CA ASP A 475 46.29 52.98 -32.83
C ASP A 475 45.46 53.79 -33.85
N ALA A 476 45.71 55.09 -33.91
CA ALA A 476 45.38 55.97 -35.04
C ALA A 476 46.24 57.25 -34.91
N ARG A 477 47.36 57.25 -35.62
CA ARG A 477 48.03 58.45 -36.14
C ARG A 477 48.03 58.38 -37.65
#